data_AF-M3TSJ0-F1
#
_entry.id   AF-M3TSJ0-F1
#
_cell.length_a   1.000
_cell.length_b   1.000
_cell.length_c   1.000
_cell.angle_alpha   90.00
_cell.angle_beta   90.00
_cell.angle_gamma   90.00
#
_symmetry.space_group_name_H-M   'P 1'
#
loop_
_entity.id
_entity.type
_entity.pdbx_description
1 polymer ?
#
loop_
_entity_poly.entity_id
_entity_poly.type
_entity_poly.pdbx_seq_one_letter_code
_entity_poly.pdbx_strand_id
1 'polypeptide(L)'
;MTLTTFFLLIIVTFGKNTMDLCVVQKMTIGTDGKIPTNVFSADNGIIYEIQKDNQYCYGYVSLKNPNSTRCYSDKFIWWGEYGLGTVGIKVNSDTFTSDKIQEKTDIQYFPTGKGITTMLKVTVEWENFNKYAADNKTLLKISQYARGITVLSTKSNNLMMVISFVTDDGKGSTGDVMFGYISFSESKLYIKYDKSFCSDITTNFVESNLSEMNAYGNAIAFGSPKTRADEFSTLTKNILIMSIDDDTTNPHFPFSFTDKVFVPSPTQNLAALGKAIEISNTYLMYSDPLSNRGIVYISRRMEGDTFDFRATINPLPRWGNYQRFGAYMRVIELKDTTEVYAVAPSAWVHSDTRRAAAAGSESHEIIGIIYQFSISGTHCEPKNYFFINSPITDGVMNSTISSLITISDRAYVTLTNYQGLYRLNCDQKTQIHL
;
A
#
# COMPACT_ATOMS: atom_id res chain seq x y z
N MET A 1 -42.71 -6.80 -8.34
CA MET A 1 -41.96 -5.58 -7.99
C MET A 1 -40.61 -5.62 -8.67
N THR A 2 -40.42 -4.82 -9.70
CA THR A 2 -39.13 -4.62 -10.37
C THR A 2 -38.31 -3.65 -9.53
N LEU A 3 -37.26 -4.16 -8.87
CA LEU A 3 -36.28 -3.35 -8.16
C LEU A 3 -35.39 -2.67 -9.23
N THR A 4 -35.67 -1.42 -9.56
CA THR A 4 -34.77 -0.60 -10.37
C THR A 4 -33.55 -0.23 -9.53
N THR A 5 -32.45 -0.95 -9.71
CA THR A 5 -31.11 -0.55 -9.23
C THR A 5 -30.70 0.71 -9.98
N PHE A 6 -30.82 1.87 -9.34
CA PHE A 6 -30.27 3.12 -9.85
C PHE A 6 -28.74 3.04 -9.81
N PHE A 7 -28.11 2.85 -10.98
CA PHE A 7 -26.67 3.02 -11.14
C PHE A 7 -26.33 4.51 -11.02
N LEU A 8 -25.90 4.95 -9.83
CA LEU A 8 -25.32 6.28 -9.65
C LEU A 8 -23.84 6.22 -10.06
N LEU A 9 -23.53 6.61 -11.29
CA LEU A 9 -22.16 6.77 -11.77
C LEU A 9 -21.50 7.95 -11.04
N ILE A 10 -20.24 7.80 -10.59
CA ILE A 10 -19.45 8.99 -10.25
C ILE A 10 -19.05 9.66 -11.56
N ILE A 11 -19.55 10.88 -11.78
CA ILE A 11 -19.14 11.70 -12.93
C ILE A 11 -17.89 12.45 -12.52
N VAL A 12 -16.79 12.28 -13.26
CA VAL A 12 -15.62 13.16 -13.12
C VAL A 12 -16.03 14.51 -13.69
N THR A 13 -16.32 15.47 -12.80
CA THR A 13 -16.75 16.81 -13.18
C THR A 13 -15.56 17.76 -13.12
N PHE A 14 -15.25 18.41 -14.24
CA PHE A 14 -14.35 19.55 -14.24
C PHE A 14 -15.13 20.78 -13.77
N GLY A 15 -15.29 20.93 -12.45
CA GLY A 15 -15.98 22.08 -11.86
C GLY A 15 -15.27 23.43 -12.11
N LYS A 16 -14.01 23.40 -12.58
CA LYS A 16 -13.18 24.58 -12.89
C LYS A 16 -12.39 24.35 -14.18
N ASN A 17 -12.33 25.37 -15.03
CA ASN A 17 -11.49 25.40 -16.25
C ASN A 17 -9.99 25.65 -15.94
N THR A 18 -9.59 25.54 -14.67
CA THR A 18 -8.24 25.80 -14.18
C THR A 18 -7.87 24.83 -13.08
N MET A 19 -6.63 24.34 -13.07
CA MET A 19 -6.08 23.51 -12.00
C MET A 19 -4.77 24.08 -11.47
N ASP A 20 -4.49 23.78 -10.21
CA ASP A 20 -3.26 24.17 -9.56
C ASP A 20 -2.15 23.15 -9.85
N LEU A 21 -1.08 23.63 -10.47
CA LEU A 21 0.20 22.95 -10.61
C LEU A 21 1.08 23.39 -9.44
N CYS A 22 1.42 22.43 -8.59
CA CYS A 22 2.18 22.63 -7.38
C CYS A 22 3.60 22.09 -7.53
N VAL A 23 4.58 22.95 -7.33
CA VAL A 23 5.98 22.54 -7.24
C VAL A 23 6.35 22.38 -5.77
N VAL A 24 6.81 21.19 -5.41
CA VAL A 24 7.33 20.82 -4.10
C VAL A 24 8.85 20.92 -4.17
N GLN A 25 9.45 21.76 -3.35
CA GLN A 25 10.89 22.00 -3.31
C GLN A 25 11.49 21.70 -1.93
N LYS A 26 10.68 21.80 -0.88
CA LYS A 26 11.14 21.68 0.48
C LYS A 26 11.11 20.24 0.96
N MET A 27 12.30 19.66 1.13
CA MET A 27 12.46 18.42 1.89
C MET A 27 11.91 18.62 3.30
N THR A 28 10.96 17.77 3.70
CA THR A 28 10.28 17.88 5.00
C THR A 28 10.96 17.04 6.07
N ILE A 29 11.46 15.87 5.70
CA ILE A 29 12.19 14.97 6.59
C ILE A 29 13.54 14.68 5.95
N GLY A 30 14.61 15.05 6.65
CA GLY A 30 15.97 14.73 6.25
C GLY A 30 16.34 13.30 6.61
N THR A 31 17.18 12.68 5.78
CA THR A 31 17.65 11.29 5.93
C THR A 31 19.18 11.22 5.94
N ASP A 32 19.82 12.21 6.56
CA ASP A 32 21.27 12.27 6.80
C ASP A 32 22.15 12.01 5.55
N GLY A 33 21.80 12.58 4.39
CA GLY A 33 22.59 12.36 3.17
C GLY A 33 22.26 11.06 2.44
N LYS A 34 21.34 10.22 2.94
CA LYS A 34 21.02 8.91 2.37
C LYS A 34 19.69 8.91 1.64
N ILE A 35 19.61 8.15 0.56
CA ILE A 35 18.37 7.91 -0.18
C ILE A 35 17.53 6.89 0.61
N PRO A 36 16.26 7.19 0.95
CA PRO A 36 15.37 6.21 1.56
C PRO A 36 15.19 4.98 0.67
N THR A 37 15.34 3.79 1.24
CA THR A 37 15.14 2.51 0.55
C THR A 37 13.72 1.98 0.71
N ASN A 38 13.02 2.39 1.77
CA ASN A 38 11.60 2.06 1.99
C ASN A 38 10.94 3.07 2.94
N VAL A 39 9.61 3.13 2.92
CA VAL A 39 8.81 3.93 3.86
C VAL A 39 7.57 3.14 4.26
N PHE A 40 7.26 3.17 5.56
CA PHE A 40 6.22 2.36 6.18
C PHE A 40 5.26 3.22 6.99
N SER A 41 4.01 2.76 7.10
CA SER A 41 3.02 3.37 7.98
C SER A 41 3.38 3.04 9.43
N ALA A 42 3.16 3.97 10.34
CA ALA A 42 3.37 3.75 11.76
C ALA A 42 2.28 4.46 12.56
N ASP A 43 2.08 4.04 13.81
CA ASP A 43 1.14 4.71 14.71
C ASP A 43 1.54 6.19 14.87
N ASN A 44 0.63 7.08 14.50
CA ASN A 44 0.82 8.53 14.49
C ASN A 44 2.06 9.01 13.71
N GLY A 45 2.57 8.24 12.75
CA GLY A 45 3.84 8.56 12.10
C GLY A 45 4.16 7.74 10.85
N ILE A 46 5.41 7.87 10.42
CA ILE A 46 6.03 7.03 9.39
C ILE A 46 7.35 6.49 9.90
N ILE A 47 7.77 5.38 9.33
CA ILE A 47 9.13 4.89 9.45
C ILE A 47 9.78 4.93 8.07
N TYR A 48 10.92 5.59 7.93
CA TYR A 48 11.75 5.50 6.73
C TYR A 48 12.93 4.57 6.98
N GLU A 49 13.31 3.79 5.97
CA GLU A 49 14.49 2.92 5.97
C GLU A 49 15.61 3.58 5.15
N ILE A 50 16.83 3.57 5.67
CA ILE A 50 18.06 3.90 4.94
C ILE A 50 19.12 2.82 5.16
N GLN A 51 20.03 2.69 4.20
CA GLN A 51 21.26 1.91 4.36
C GLN A 51 22.39 2.80 4.89
N LYS A 52 22.96 2.41 6.04
CA LYS A 52 24.11 3.08 6.65
C LYS A 52 25.04 2.05 7.28
N ASP A 53 26.32 2.10 6.95
CA ASP A 53 27.36 1.26 7.55
C ASP A 53 27.04 -0.26 7.53
N ASN A 54 26.51 -0.75 6.40
CA ASN A 54 26.02 -2.13 6.21
C ASN A 54 24.89 -2.55 7.15
N GLN A 55 24.14 -1.59 7.70
CA GLN A 55 22.97 -1.81 8.53
C GLN A 55 21.73 -1.16 7.92
N TYR A 56 20.58 -1.73 8.26
CA TYR A 56 19.27 -1.17 7.99
C TYR A 56 18.91 -0.23 9.14
N CYS A 57 18.89 1.08 8.87
CA CYS A 57 18.50 2.08 9.86
C CYS A 57 17.09 2.58 9.59
N TYR A 58 16.26 2.55 10.62
CA TYR A 58 14.86 2.93 10.58
C TYR A 58 14.65 4.20 11.41
N GLY A 59 14.26 5.29 10.76
CA GLY A 59 13.89 6.54 11.41
C GLY A 59 12.38 6.64 11.54
N TYR A 60 11.88 6.66 12.77
CA TYR A 60 10.49 6.93 13.11
C TYR A 60 10.27 8.43 13.27
N VAL A 61 9.38 8.98 12.44
CA VAL A 61 8.94 10.38 12.49
C VAL A 61 7.46 10.41 12.81
N SER A 62 7.10 11.08 13.90
CA SER A 62 5.73 11.16 14.36
C SER A 62 5.24 12.59 14.47
N LEU A 63 3.92 12.76 14.31
CA LEU A 63 3.23 14.03 14.56
C LEU A 63 2.91 14.25 16.04
N LYS A 64 2.95 13.19 16.86
CA LYS A 64 2.55 13.23 18.28
C LYS A 64 3.58 12.64 19.24
N ASN A 65 4.37 11.68 18.76
CA ASN A 65 5.30 10.92 19.58
C ASN A 65 6.75 11.39 19.34
N PRO A 66 7.70 11.06 20.24
CA PRO A 66 9.10 11.38 20.03
C PRO A 66 9.67 10.68 18.79
N ASN A 67 10.33 11.46 17.93
CA ASN A 67 11.11 10.92 16.83
C ASN A 67 12.26 10.08 17.37
N SER A 68 12.57 8.98 16.70
CA SER A 68 13.62 8.07 17.14
C SER A 68 14.17 7.29 15.96
N THR A 69 15.42 6.82 16.08
CA THR A 69 16.09 6.05 15.04
C THR A 69 16.74 4.83 15.65
N ARG A 70 16.69 3.70 14.94
CA ARG A 70 17.38 2.47 15.34
C ARG A 70 17.91 1.71 14.12
N CYS A 71 19.11 1.14 14.25
CA CYS A 71 19.75 0.35 13.20
C CYS A 71 19.82 -1.13 13.57
N TYR A 72 19.74 -1.98 12.56
CA TYR A 72 19.74 -3.44 12.68
C TYR A 72 20.64 -4.05 11.60
N SER A 73 21.23 -5.20 11.90
CA SER A 73 21.90 -6.04 10.91
C SER A 73 20.93 -6.66 9.92
N ASP A 74 19.71 -6.95 10.38
CA ASP A 74 18.66 -7.58 9.60
C ASP A 74 17.65 -6.56 9.08
N LYS A 75 17.02 -6.88 7.95
CA LYS A 75 15.93 -6.09 7.38
C LYS A 75 14.61 -6.39 8.09
N PHE A 76 13.86 -5.34 8.39
CA PHE A 76 12.49 -5.38 8.90
C PHE A 76 11.52 -4.66 7.96
N ILE A 77 10.28 -5.15 7.88
CA ILE A 77 9.14 -4.37 7.39
C ILE A 77 8.34 -3.91 8.59
N TRP A 78 7.87 -2.67 8.54
CA TRP A 78 7.09 -2.05 9.60
C TRP A 78 5.66 -1.75 9.14
N TRP A 79 4.72 -1.77 10.08
CA TRP A 79 3.37 -1.25 9.88
C TRP A 79 2.77 -0.88 11.23
N GLY A 80 2.01 0.21 11.28
CA GLY A 80 1.29 0.61 12.48
C GLY A 80 -0.16 0.97 12.22
N GLU A 81 -0.94 0.88 13.29
CA GLU A 81 -2.36 1.22 13.31
C GLU A 81 -2.58 2.32 14.35
N TYR A 82 -3.37 3.33 13.97
CA TYR A 82 -3.56 4.51 14.79
C TYR A 82 -4.13 4.14 16.17
N GLY A 83 -3.38 4.48 17.23
CA GLY A 83 -3.80 4.22 18.61
C GLY A 83 -3.63 2.78 19.10
N LEU A 84 -3.07 1.89 18.28
CA LEU A 84 -2.79 0.49 18.66
C LEU A 84 -1.29 0.13 18.63
N GLY A 85 -0.46 1.00 18.03
CA GLY A 85 0.99 0.87 18.03
C GLY A 85 1.55 0.39 16.68
N THR A 86 2.83 0.03 16.67
CA THR A 86 3.57 -0.31 15.44
C THR A 86 4.32 -1.62 15.60
N VAL A 87 4.21 -2.48 14.59
CA VAL A 87 4.85 -3.79 14.53
C VAL A 87 5.93 -3.79 13.45
N GLY A 88 7.05 -4.45 13.74
CA GLY A 88 8.11 -4.74 12.79
C GLY A 88 8.38 -6.22 12.73
N ILE A 89 8.57 -6.77 11.54
CA ILE A 89 8.89 -8.18 11.33
C ILE A 89 10.14 -8.34 10.49
N LYS A 90 11.01 -9.27 10.89
CA LYS A 90 12.22 -9.60 10.13
C LYS A 90 11.85 -10.22 8.78
N VAL A 91 12.42 -9.69 7.71
CA VAL A 91 12.29 -10.24 6.36
C VAL A 91 13.28 -11.38 6.20
N ASN A 92 12.81 -12.52 5.67
CA ASN A 92 13.69 -13.60 5.26
C ASN A 92 13.41 -13.99 3.81
N SER A 93 14.39 -13.81 2.93
CA SER A 93 14.28 -14.13 1.51
C SER A 93 14.48 -15.61 1.19
N ASP A 94 15.18 -16.34 2.05
CA ASP A 94 15.53 -17.74 1.83
C ASP A 94 14.30 -18.66 1.92
N THR A 95 14.44 -19.86 1.35
CA THR A 95 13.42 -20.91 1.44
C THR A 95 13.69 -21.82 2.63
N PHE A 96 12.66 -22.00 3.46
CA PHE A 96 12.68 -22.82 4.67
C PHE A 96 11.54 -23.83 4.65
N THR A 97 11.69 -24.92 5.40
CA THR A 97 10.52 -25.72 5.78
C THR A 97 9.73 -25.02 6.87
N SER A 98 8.44 -25.34 6.98
CA SER A 98 7.52 -24.81 7.98
C SER A 98 8.00 -24.93 9.43
N ASP A 99 8.84 -25.91 9.78
CA ASP A 99 9.44 -26.01 11.12
C ASP A 99 10.50 -24.93 11.38
N LYS A 100 11.31 -24.61 10.37
CA LYS A 100 12.42 -23.66 10.52
C LYS A 100 11.95 -22.22 10.59
N ILE A 101 10.72 -21.91 10.14
CA ILE A 101 10.22 -20.55 10.17
C ILE A 101 10.06 -20.02 11.61
N GLN A 102 9.77 -20.90 12.55
CA GLN A 102 9.60 -20.56 13.96
C GLN A 102 10.90 -19.98 14.55
N GLU A 103 12.05 -20.55 14.16
CA GLU A 103 13.38 -20.11 14.59
C GLU A 103 13.84 -18.80 13.91
N LYS A 104 13.30 -18.52 12.72
CA LYS A 104 13.69 -17.36 11.89
C LYS A 104 12.80 -16.14 12.07
N THR A 105 11.68 -16.30 12.75
CA THR A 105 10.72 -15.23 13.00
C THR A 105 11.23 -14.34 14.13
N ASP A 106 11.44 -13.07 13.83
CA ASP A 106 11.69 -12.04 14.84
C ASP A 106 10.70 -10.89 14.64
N ILE A 107 9.95 -10.58 15.69
CA ILE A 107 8.88 -9.59 15.68
C ILE A 107 9.09 -8.63 16.84
N GLN A 108 9.04 -7.36 16.48
CA GLN A 108 9.22 -6.23 17.38
C GLN A 108 7.92 -5.44 17.39
N TYR A 109 7.57 -4.93 18.56
CA TYR A 109 6.42 -4.06 18.72
C TYR A 109 6.83 -2.86 19.55
N PHE A 110 6.38 -1.66 19.19
CA PHE A 110 6.41 -0.54 20.12
C PHE A 110 4.99 0.01 20.35
N PRO A 111 4.58 0.18 21.63
CA PRO A 111 3.26 0.69 21.97
C PRO A 111 2.97 2.11 21.50
N THR A 112 1.69 2.46 21.47
CA THR A 112 1.25 3.85 21.27
C THR A 112 1.92 4.80 22.26
N GLY A 113 2.33 5.97 21.75
CA GLY A 113 3.07 6.97 22.53
C GLY A 113 4.57 6.69 22.67
N LYS A 114 5.06 5.57 22.13
CA LYS A 114 6.49 5.21 22.14
C LYS A 114 7.09 5.32 20.73
N GLY A 115 8.42 5.30 20.68
CA GLY A 115 9.19 5.25 19.44
C GLY A 115 9.94 3.94 19.27
N ILE A 116 10.63 3.79 18.14
CA ILE A 116 11.34 2.57 17.74
C ILE A 116 12.48 2.17 18.70
N THR A 117 12.91 3.05 19.59
CA THR A 117 13.90 2.73 20.63
C THR A 117 13.28 2.02 21.84
N THR A 118 11.96 2.08 22.02
CA THR A 118 11.25 1.53 23.20
C THR A 118 10.43 0.30 22.84
N MET A 119 11.03 -0.63 22.12
CA MET A 119 10.34 -1.82 21.64
C MET A 119 10.29 -2.93 22.69
N LEU A 120 9.21 -3.68 22.63
CA LEU A 120 8.99 -4.92 23.33
C LEU A 120 9.31 -6.07 22.36
N LYS A 121 10.03 -7.07 22.87
CA LYS A 121 10.16 -8.34 22.17
C LYS A 121 8.90 -9.14 22.42
N VAL A 122 8.31 -9.68 21.35
CA VAL A 122 7.10 -10.49 21.43
C VAL A 122 7.48 -11.95 21.20
N THR A 123 7.05 -12.84 22.11
CA THR A 123 7.21 -14.29 21.91
C THR A 123 6.11 -14.77 20.96
N VAL A 124 6.45 -15.65 20.02
CA VAL A 124 5.50 -16.16 19.03
C VAL A 124 4.99 -17.54 19.44
N GLU A 125 3.67 -17.68 19.51
CA GLU A 125 2.94 -18.91 19.75
C GLU A 125 2.46 -19.51 18.42
N TRP A 126 2.79 -20.78 18.19
CA TRP A 126 2.64 -21.45 16.89
C TRP A 126 1.64 -22.62 16.91
N GLU A 127 0.91 -22.83 18.00
CA GLU A 127 -0.03 -23.94 18.14
C GLU A 127 -1.06 -24.04 17.00
N ASN A 128 -1.49 -22.91 16.44
CA ASN A 128 -2.50 -22.83 15.37
C ASN A 128 -1.88 -22.71 13.96
N PHE A 129 -0.61 -23.04 13.81
CA PHE A 129 0.08 -23.02 12.52
C PHE A 129 0.12 -24.43 11.91
N ASN A 130 -0.65 -24.65 10.86
CA ASN A 130 -0.60 -25.89 10.08
C ASN A 130 0.69 -25.93 9.25
N LYS A 131 1.58 -26.85 9.62
CA LYS A 131 2.89 -27.04 8.99
C LYS A 131 2.83 -27.83 7.68
N TYR A 132 1.70 -28.48 7.40
CA TYR A 132 1.53 -29.41 6.30
C TYR A 132 0.71 -28.82 5.15
N ALA A 133 0.93 -29.33 3.95
CA ALA A 133 0.10 -29.08 2.78
C ALA A 133 -1.29 -29.73 2.93
N ALA A 134 -2.16 -29.52 1.94
CA ALA A 134 -3.52 -30.06 1.94
C ALA A 134 -3.60 -31.60 1.99
N ASP A 135 -2.51 -32.30 1.67
CA ASP A 135 -2.39 -33.76 1.80
C ASP A 135 -2.09 -34.23 3.24
N ASN A 136 -1.88 -33.31 4.18
CA ASN A 136 -1.50 -33.52 5.58
C ASN A 136 -0.23 -34.37 5.78
N LYS A 137 0.63 -34.46 4.77
CA LYS A 137 1.86 -35.27 4.79
C LYS A 137 3.09 -34.47 4.38
N THR A 138 2.92 -33.61 3.37
CA THR A 138 4.02 -32.82 2.82
C THR A 138 4.23 -31.57 3.67
N LEU A 139 5.44 -31.35 4.18
CA LEU A 139 5.77 -30.10 4.88
C LEU A 139 5.78 -28.94 3.89
N LEU A 140 5.17 -27.83 4.27
CA LEU A 140 5.21 -26.61 3.48
C LEU A 140 6.63 -26.06 3.40
N LYS A 141 7.03 -25.66 2.20
CA LYS A 141 8.19 -24.79 2.01
C LYS A 141 7.70 -23.35 1.99
N ILE A 142 8.38 -22.48 2.72
CA ILE A 142 8.07 -21.06 2.85
C ILE A 142 9.26 -20.27 2.36
N SER A 143 9.03 -19.31 1.49
CA SER A 143 10.05 -18.38 0.99
C SER A 143 9.51 -16.96 1.00
N GLN A 144 10.39 -15.97 0.89
CA GLN A 144 10.02 -14.55 0.94
C GLN A 144 9.11 -14.23 2.15
N TYR A 145 9.48 -14.79 3.30
CA TYR A 145 8.73 -14.61 4.52
C TYR A 145 8.71 -13.15 4.93
N ALA A 146 7.52 -12.67 5.27
CA ALA A 146 7.27 -11.26 5.54
C ALA A 146 7.69 -10.35 4.38
N ARG A 147 7.35 -10.73 3.14
CA ARG A 147 7.51 -9.86 1.96
C ARG A 147 6.58 -8.64 1.98
N GLY A 148 5.52 -8.69 2.78
CA GLY A 148 4.59 -7.60 3.04
C GLY A 148 3.79 -7.87 4.31
N ILE A 149 3.47 -6.82 5.05
CA ILE A 149 2.60 -6.87 6.22
C ILE A 149 1.57 -5.75 6.18
N THR A 150 0.43 -5.99 6.81
CA THR A 150 -0.58 -4.98 7.09
C THR A 150 -1.07 -5.24 8.50
N VAL A 151 -1.25 -4.19 9.30
CA VAL A 151 -1.97 -4.30 10.57
C VAL A 151 -3.33 -3.64 10.46
N LEU A 152 -4.27 -4.14 11.25
CA LEU A 152 -5.65 -3.66 11.27
C LEU A 152 -6.27 -3.81 12.66
N SER A 153 -7.33 -3.04 12.89
CA SER A 153 -8.08 -3.02 14.14
C SER A 153 -9.32 -3.91 14.03
N THR A 154 -9.53 -4.83 14.98
CA THR A 154 -10.81 -5.58 15.03
C THR A 154 -11.96 -4.66 15.48
N LYS A 155 -13.21 -5.13 15.42
CA LYS A 155 -14.37 -4.37 15.92
C LYS A 155 -14.26 -3.99 17.40
N SER A 156 -13.60 -4.83 18.21
CA SER A 156 -13.27 -4.57 19.62
C SER A 156 -11.96 -3.81 19.81
N ASN A 157 -11.43 -3.19 18.74
CA ASN A 157 -10.22 -2.38 18.77
C ASN A 157 -8.97 -3.17 19.21
N ASN A 158 -8.88 -4.44 18.85
CA ASN A 158 -7.69 -5.26 19.05
C ASN A 158 -6.76 -5.18 17.83
N LEU A 159 -5.45 -5.29 18.05
CA LEU A 159 -4.47 -5.26 16.98
C LEU A 159 -4.30 -6.65 16.35
N MET A 160 -4.54 -6.72 15.05
CA MET A 160 -4.22 -7.87 14.24
C MET A 160 -3.15 -7.51 13.20
N MET A 161 -2.32 -8.48 12.85
CA MET A 161 -1.36 -8.41 11.77
C MET A 161 -1.66 -9.47 10.72
N VAL A 162 -1.52 -9.11 9.45
CA VAL A 162 -1.55 -10.02 8.30
C VAL A 162 -0.16 -10.03 7.67
N ILE A 163 0.40 -11.21 7.51
CA ILE A 163 1.78 -11.40 7.03
C ILE A 163 1.73 -12.21 5.76
N SER A 164 2.32 -11.67 4.69
CA SER A 164 2.39 -12.36 3.40
C SER A 164 3.73 -13.08 3.20
N PHE A 165 3.67 -14.19 2.48
CA PHE A 165 4.81 -15.04 2.14
C PHE A 165 4.50 -15.88 0.90
N VAL A 166 5.48 -16.65 0.43
CA VAL A 166 5.31 -17.61 -0.67
C VAL A 166 5.40 -19.02 -0.12
N THR A 167 4.42 -19.87 -0.42
CA THR A 167 4.40 -21.30 -0.07
C THR A 167 4.68 -22.15 -1.29
N ASP A 168 5.34 -23.30 -1.14
CA ASP A 168 5.43 -24.37 -2.16
C ASP A 168 5.06 -25.70 -1.50
N ASP A 169 4.06 -26.39 -2.09
CA ASP A 169 3.57 -27.69 -1.62
C ASP A 169 3.94 -28.86 -2.56
N GLY A 170 4.84 -28.63 -3.51
CA GLY A 170 5.26 -29.62 -4.51
C GLY A 170 4.46 -29.57 -5.81
N LYS A 171 3.41 -28.74 -5.91
CA LYS A 171 2.66 -28.50 -7.15
C LYS A 171 2.98 -27.14 -7.80
N GLY A 172 3.93 -26.41 -7.24
CA GLY A 172 4.23 -25.02 -7.56
C GLY A 172 4.04 -24.13 -6.34
N SER A 173 4.62 -22.95 -6.39
CA SER A 173 4.55 -21.97 -5.32
C SER A 173 3.26 -21.13 -5.43
N THR A 174 2.86 -20.49 -4.34
CA THR A 174 1.69 -19.60 -4.28
C THR A 174 1.95 -18.50 -3.27
N GLY A 175 1.48 -17.28 -3.56
CA GLY A 175 1.46 -16.23 -2.54
C GLY A 175 0.36 -16.52 -1.52
N ASP A 176 0.70 -16.52 -0.24
CA ASP A 176 -0.18 -16.86 0.89
C ASP A 176 -0.10 -15.78 1.97
N VAL A 177 -1.06 -15.82 2.91
CA VAL A 177 -1.08 -14.94 4.09
C VAL A 177 -1.30 -15.73 5.37
N MET A 178 -0.74 -15.25 6.47
CA MET A 178 -1.02 -15.75 7.81
C MET A 178 -1.47 -14.60 8.70
N PHE A 179 -2.26 -14.94 9.72
CA PHE A 179 -2.84 -13.98 10.63
C PHE A 179 -2.17 -14.09 12.00
N GLY A 180 -1.85 -12.93 12.55
CA GLY A 180 -1.20 -12.75 13.83
C GLY A 180 -2.06 -11.93 14.79
N TYR A 181 -2.30 -12.43 16.00
CA TYR A 181 -2.95 -11.70 17.08
C TYR A 181 -1.93 -11.35 18.16
N ILE A 182 -1.74 -10.06 18.46
CA ILE A 182 -0.77 -9.65 19.49
C ILE A 182 -1.51 -9.39 20.81
N SER A 183 -1.25 -10.24 21.80
CA SER A 183 -1.66 -10.05 23.20
C SER A 183 -0.56 -9.29 23.95
N PHE A 184 -0.77 -7.99 24.16
CA PHE A 184 0.21 -7.16 24.85
C PHE A 184 0.33 -7.48 26.34
N SER A 185 -0.77 -7.83 26.99
CA SER A 185 -0.78 -8.24 28.40
C SER A 185 0.11 -9.44 28.66
N GLU A 186 0.26 -10.31 27.67
CA GLU A 186 1.09 -11.51 27.75
C GLU A 186 2.45 -11.35 27.05
N SER A 187 2.66 -10.26 26.31
CA SER A 187 3.80 -10.10 25.39
C SER A 187 3.94 -11.28 24.42
N LYS A 188 2.80 -11.79 23.93
CA LYS A 188 2.71 -12.94 23.02
C LYS A 188 2.02 -12.57 21.72
N LEU A 189 2.49 -13.15 20.62
CA LEU A 189 1.84 -13.15 19.31
C LEU A 189 1.34 -14.56 19.04
N TYR A 190 0.05 -14.73 18.81
CA TYR A 190 -0.50 -15.98 18.33
C TYR A 190 -0.53 -15.95 16.80
N ILE A 191 0.02 -16.97 16.15
CA ILE A 191 -0.07 -17.13 14.69
C ILE A 191 -1.06 -18.24 14.31
N LYS A 192 -1.97 -17.92 13.39
CA LYS A 192 -2.89 -18.87 12.77
C LYS A 192 -2.65 -18.89 11.27
N TYR A 193 -2.44 -20.09 10.77
CA TYR A 193 -2.30 -20.35 9.35
C TYR A 193 -2.79 -21.75 9.05
N ASP A 194 -3.67 -21.86 8.07
CA ASP A 194 -4.12 -23.13 7.52
C ASP A 194 -4.33 -22.94 6.02
N LYS A 195 -3.82 -23.87 5.21
CA LYS A 195 -3.96 -23.81 3.76
C LYS A 195 -5.41 -23.88 3.32
N SER A 196 -6.29 -24.59 4.03
CA SER A 196 -7.74 -24.60 3.77
C SER A 196 -8.41 -23.27 4.14
N PHE A 197 -7.89 -22.59 5.15
CA PHE A 197 -8.34 -21.27 5.56
C PHE A 197 -7.94 -20.20 4.53
N CYS A 198 -6.76 -20.39 3.92
CA CYS A 198 -6.23 -19.55 2.85
C CYS A 198 -6.67 -20.03 1.46
N SER A 199 -7.33 -21.18 1.31
CA SER A 199 -7.50 -21.81 0.00
C SER A 199 -8.33 -20.97 -0.96
N ASP A 200 -9.34 -20.21 -0.53
CA ASP A 200 -10.03 -19.31 -1.48
C ASP A 200 -9.23 -18.02 -1.78
N ILE A 201 -8.20 -17.72 -0.97
CA ILE A 201 -7.17 -16.70 -1.26
C ILE A 201 -6.05 -17.29 -2.12
N THR A 202 -5.89 -18.62 -2.26
CA THR A 202 -4.69 -19.22 -2.88
C THR A 202 -4.88 -20.32 -3.93
N THR A 203 -6.02 -21.01 -4.01
CA THR A 203 -6.25 -22.11 -4.99
C THR A 203 -6.41 -21.66 -6.44
N ASN A 204 -6.52 -20.36 -6.71
CA ASN A 204 -6.58 -19.79 -8.07
C ASN A 204 -5.45 -18.80 -8.38
N PHE A 205 -4.35 -18.87 -7.62
CA PHE A 205 -3.27 -17.88 -7.62
C PHE A 205 -2.00 -18.54 -8.13
N VAL A 206 -1.45 -18.02 -9.22
CA VAL A 206 -0.14 -18.43 -9.72
C VAL A 206 0.93 -17.75 -8.85
N GLU A 207 2.09 -18.41 -8.68
CA GLU A 207 3.28 -18.15 -7.82
C GLU A 207 3.64 -16.71 -7.37
N SER A 208 3.11 -15.64 -7.96
CA SER A 208 3.60 -14.26 -7.75
C SER A 208 2.55 -13.25 -7.26
N ASN A 209 1.32 -13.68 -7.00
CA ASN A 209 0.18 -12.79 -7.17
C ASN A 209 -0.14 -11.83 -6.02
N LEU A 210 0.12 -12.13 -4.74
CA LEU A 210 -0.20 -11.17 -3.67
C LEU A 210 0.81 -10.00 -3.70
N SER A 211 0.42 -8.89 -4.32
CA SER A 211 1.32 -7.77 -4.58
C SER A 211 1.27 -6.72 -3.49
N GLU A 212 0.07 -6.40 -3.01
CA GLU A 212 -0.17 -5.32 -2.05
C GLU A 212 -1.36 -5.68 -1.15
N MET A 213 -1.31 -5.18 0.08
CA MET A 213 -2.33 -5.35 1.09
C MET A 213 -2.52 -4.01 1.81
N ASN A 214 -3.76 -3.63 2.04
CA ASN A 214 -4.07 -2.43 2.81
C ASN A 214 -5.35 -2.66 3.62
N ALA A 215 -5.43 -2.03 4.78
CA ALA A 215 -6.54 -2.20 5.69
C ALA A 215 -7.11 -0.85 6.14
N TYR A 216 -8.39 -0.89 6.51
CA TYR A 216 -9.08 0.22 7.16
C TYR A 216 -10.08 -0.34 8.16
N GLY A 217 -9.93 0.04 9.42
CA GLY A 217 -10.70 -0.55 10.51
C GLY A 217 -10.49 -2.05 10.53
N ASN A 218 -11.59 -2.81 10.48
CA ASN A 218 -11.59 -4.27 10.51
C ASN A 218 -11.62 -4.94 9.13
N ALA A 219 -11.49 -4.17 8.04
CA ALA A 219 -11.48 -4.69 6.68
C ALA A 219 -10.08 -4.64 6.09
N ILE A 220 -9.70 -5.69 5.36
CA ILE A 220 -8.45 -5.77 4.61
C ILE A 220 -8.75 -6.06 3.14
N ALA A 221 -8.04 -5.36 2.26
CA ALA A 221 -8.12 -5.51 0.81
C ALA A 221 -6.81 -6.10 0.27
N PHE A 222 -6.94 -7.07 -0.64
CA PHE A 222 -5.83 -7.78 -1.25
C PHE A 222 -5.80 -7.54 -2.76
N GLY A 223 -4.63 -7.18 -3.26
CA GLY A 223 -4.32 -7.11 -4.68
C GLY A 223 -3.68 -8.40 -5.19
N SER A 224 -4.25 -8.97 -6.25
CA SER A 224 -3.77 -10.19 -6.91
C SER A 224 -3.71 -10.05 -8.43
N PRO A 225 -2.81 -9.23 -8.99
CA PRO A 225 -2.61 -9.15 -10.43
C PRO A 225 -2.25 -10.53 -11.02
N LYS A 226 -2.89 -10.91 -12.13
CA LYS A 226 -2.64 -12.18 -12.83
C LYS A 226 -2.01 -11.95 -14.20
N THR A 227 -0.94 -12.68 -14.50
CA THR A 227 -0.38 -12.75 -15.85
C THR A 227 -1.30 -13.57 -16.77
N ARG A 228 -1.41 -13.15 -18.04
CA ARG A 228 -2.34 -13.66 -19.09
C ARG A 228 -2.21 -15.15 -19.46
N ALA A 229 -1.43 -15.95 -18.75
CA ALA A 229 -0.95 -17.24 -19.24
C ALA A 229 -2.01 -18.36 -19.30
N ASP A 230 -3.27 -18.10 -18.93
CA ASP A 230 -4.28 -19.15 -18.83
C ASP A 230 -5.60 -18.74 -19.53
N GLU A 231 -5.86 -19.33 -20.70
CA GLU A 231 -7.04 -19.09 -21.54
C GLU A 231 -8.37 -19.45 -20.85
N PHE A 232 -8.30 -20.17 -19.73
CA PHE A 232 -9.45 -20.59 -18.91
C PHE A 232 -9.58 -19.81 -17.60
N SER A 233 -8.64 -18.93 -17.26
CA SER A 233 -8.74 -18.13 -16.04
C SER A 233 -9.68 -16.95 -16.28
N THR A 234 -10.83 -16.98 -15.62
CA THR A 234 -11.71 -15.82 -15.58
C THR A 234 -10.96 -14.68 -14.87
N LEU A 235 -10.75 -13.55 -15.57
CA LEU A 235 -10.16 -12.29 -15.03
C LEU A 235 -10.91 -11.76 -13.78
N THR A 236 -12.04 -12.39 -13.48
CA THR A 236 -12.89 -12.17 -12.33
C THR A 236 -12.24 -12.70 -11.04
N LYS A 237 -10.98 -12.36 -10.71
CA LYS A 237 -10.39 -12.71 -9.39
C LYS A 237 -9.12 -11.94 -8.99
N ASN A 238 -9.04 -10.63 -9.26
CA ASN A 238 -7.82 -9.83 -9.01
C ASN A 238 -7.85 -9.01 -7.70
N ILE A 239 -9.02 -8.81 -7.09
CA ILE A 239 -9.18 -8.01 -5.87
C ILE A 239 -10.13 -8.73 -4.92
N LEU A 240 -9.73 -8.83 -3.66
CA LEU A 240 -10.49 -9.52 -2.61
C LEU A 240 -10.58 -8.63 -1.40
N ILE A 241 -11.69 -8.71 -0.69
CA ILE A 241 -11.89 -8.03 0.59
C ILE A 241 -12.34 -9.06 1.61
N MET A 242 -11.80 -8.93 2.81
CA MET A 242 -12.13 -9.74 3.96
C MET A 242 -12.38 -8.79 5.14
N SER A 243 -13.50 -8.96 5.84
CA SER A 243 -13.70 -8.33 7.14
C SER A 243 -13.42 -9.30 8.26
N ILE A 244 -13.00 -8.71 9.37
CA ILE A 244 -12.59 -9.40 10.58
C ILE A 244 -13.56 -9.00 11.68
N ASP A 245 -14.22 -9.98 12.26
CA ASP A 245 -15.20 -9.79 13.32
C ASP A 245 -14.65 -10.34 14.63
N ASP A 246 -15.11 -9.86 15.78
CA ASP A 246 -14.70 -10.45 17.05
C ASP A 246 -15.44 -11.77 17.30
N ASP A 247 -14.67 -12.82 17.58
CA ASP A 247 -15.14 -14.17 17.92
C ASP A 247 -14.57 -14.55 19.28
N THR A 248 -15.39 -14.45 20.31
CA THR A 248 -14.93 -14.73 21.68
C THR A 248 -14.75 -16.23 21.96
N THR A 249 -15.02 -17.12 21.02
CA THR A 249 -14.95 -18.57 21.25
C THR A 249 -13.54 -19.14 21.15
N ASN A 250 -12.66 -18.48 20.39
CA ASN A 250 -11.25 -18.85 20.31
C ASN A 250 -10.40 -17.81 21.07
N PRO A 251 -9.96 -18.09 22.31
CA PRO A 251 -9.28 -17.09 23.13
C PRO A 251 -7.94 -16.62 22.56
N HIS A 252 -7.29 -17.43 21.71
CA HIS A 252 -6.02 -17.09 21.07
C HIS A 252 -6.19 -16.30 19.77
N PHE A 253 -7.35 -16.45 19.13
CA PHE A 253 -7.76 -15.73 17.93
C PHE A 253 -9.17 -15.26 18.17
N PRO A 254 -9.37 -14.19 18.98
CA PRO A 254 -10.69 -13.76 19.41
C PRO A 254 -11.44 -13.05 18.25
N PHE A 255 -11.27 -13.55 17.03
CA PHE A 255 -11.80 -13.05 15.80
C PHE A 255 -12.12 -14.17 14.82
N SER A 256 -13.17 -13.92 14.05
CA SER A 256 -13.55 -14.67 12.87
C SER A 256 -13.44 -13.78 11.65
N PHE A 257 -13.63 -14.37 10.48
CA PHE A 257 -13.55 -13.66 9.22
C PHE A 257 -14.86 -13.89 8.49
N THR A 258 -15.37 -12.84 7.86
CA THR A 258 -16.56 -12.95 7.02
C THR A 258 -16.19 -13.53 5.64
N ASP A 259 -17.23 -13.96 4.91
CA ASP A 259 -17.07 -14.42 3.53
C ASP A 259 -16.31 -13.38 2.68
N LYS A 260 -15.40 -13.88 1.86
CA LYS A 260 -14.59 -13.05 0.96
C LYS A 260 -15.51 -12.43 -0.09
N VAL A 261 -15.63 -11.11 -0.08
CA VAL A 261 -16.37 -10.41 -1.14
C VAL A 261 -15.40 -10.14 -2.29
N PHE A 262 -15.79 -10.63 -3.46
CA PHE A 262 -15.00 -10.53 -4.67
C PHE A 262 -15.51 -9.38 -5.57
N VAL A 263 -14.61 -8.57 -6.14
CA VAL A 263 -14.96 -7.36 -6.92
C VAL A 263 -14.33 -7.34 -8.34
N PRO A 264 -15.15 -7.49 -9.41
CA PRO A 264 -14.92 -6.93 -10.75
C PRO A 264 -16.25 -6.60 -11.50
N SER A 265 -16.36 -5.84 -12.60
CA SER A 265 -15.53 -5.64 -13.80
C SER A 265 -15.83 -4.28 -14.47
N PRO A 266 -14.94 -3.74 -15.32
CA PRO A 266 -15.33 -3.48 -16.72
C PRO A 266 -14.37 -4.09 -17.77
N THR A 267 -14.92 -4.30 -18.98
CA THR A 267 -14.57 -5.18 -20.13
C THR A 267 -13.16 -5.13 -20.75
N GLN A 268 -12.14 -4.69 -20.03
CA GLN A 268 -10.81 -4.50 -20.57
C GLN A 268 -9.82 -5.55 -20.08
N ASN A 269 -8.77 -5.76 -20.87
CA ASN A 269 -7.70 -6.69 -20.56
C ASN A 269 -6.76 -6.06 -19.52
N LEU A 270 -6.99 -6.37 -18.24
CA LEU A 270 -6.35 -5.73 -17.07
C LEU A 270 -5.38 -6.68 -16.34
N ALA A 271 -4.22 -6.93 -16.96
CA ALA A 271 -3.24 -7.90 -16.49
C ALA A 271 -2.50 -7.48 -15.20
N ALA A 272 -2.57 -6.21 -14.79
CA ALA A 272 -1.97 -5.76 -13.53
C ALA A 272 -2.98 -5.12 -12.58
N LEU A 273 -4.27 -5.45 -12.72
CA LEU A 273 -5.31 -4.99 -11.81
C LEU A 273 -5.03 -5.42 -10.37
N GLY A 274 -5.13 -4.49 -9.43
CA GLY A 274 -4.84 -4.75 -8.02
C GLY A 274 -3.35 -4.63 -7.69
N LYS A 275 -2.49 -4.24 -8.64
CA LYS A 275 -1.06 -4.03 -8.36
C LYS A 275 -0.82 -2.94 -7.32
N ALA A 276 -1.68 -1.93 -7.27
CA ALA A 276 -1.84 -1.09 -6.08
C ALA A 276 -3.31 -1.11 -5.67
N ILE A 277 -3.55 -1.18 -4.37
CA ILE A 277 -4.87 -1.22 -3.76
C ILE A 277 -4.88 -0.34 -2.52
N GLU A 278 -5.98 0.34 -2.26
CA GLU A 278 -6.19 1.16 -1.07
C GLU A 278 -7.65 1.02 -0.64
N ILE A 279 -7.88 0.97 0.67
CA ILE A 279 -9.22 0.87 1.26
C ILE A 279 -9.38 1.96 2.31
N SER A 280 -10.59 2.48 2.41
CA SER A 280 -10.99 3.53 3.35
C SER A 280 -12.34 3.16 3.95
N ASN A 281 -12.93 4.02 4.79
CA ASN A 281 -14.28 3.81 5.28
C ASN A 281 -15.29 3.71 4.13
N THR A 282 -15.12 4.58 3.13
CA THR A 282 -16.15 4.81 2.10
C THR A 282 -15.81 4.20 0.76
N TYR A 283 -14.52 4.04 0.42
CA TYR A 283 -14.10 3.69 -0.93
C TYR A 283 -13.02 2.60 -0.92
N LEU A 284 -13.07 1.79 -1.97
CA LEU A 284 -12.00 0.91 -2.41
C LEU A 284 -11.41 1.49 -3.69
N MET A 285 -10.09 1.60 -3.74
CA MET A 285 -9.35 2.09 -4.89
C MET A 285 -8.34 1.04 -5.32
N TYR A 286 -8.27 0.80 -6.62
CA TYR A 286 -7.39 -0.22 -7.16
C TYR A 286 -6.95 0.17 -8.56
N SER A 287 -5.72 -0.15 -8.92
CA SER A 287 -5.14 0.30 -10.19
C SER A 287 -4.72 -0.86 -11.08
N ASP A 288 -4.66 -0.59 -12.38
CA ASP A 288 -3.83 -1.34 -13.31
C ASP A 288 -2.79 -0.37 -13.92
N PRO A 289 -1.60 -0.26 -13.32
CA PRO A 289 -0.57 0.66 -13.79
C PRO A 289 0.18 0.16 -15.04
N LEU A 290 -0.03 -1.09 -15.48
CA LEU A 290 0.61 -1.65 -16.69
C LEU A 290 -0.27 -1.60 -17.93
N SER A 291 -1.56 -1.27 -17.77
CA SER A 291 -2.39 -0.78 -18.87
C SER A 291 -1.67 0.38 -19.58
N ASN A 292 -1.97 0.62 -20.86
CA ASN A 292 -1.23 1.55 -21.75
C ASN A 292 -0.73 2.81 -21.03
N ARG A 293 -1.59 3.47 -20.24
CA ARG A 293 -1.27 4.70 -19.49
C ARG A 293 -1.28 4.55 -17.96
N GLY A 294 -1.72 3.40 -17.45
CA GLY A 294 -2.18 3.27 -16.08
C GLY A 294 -3.60 3.81 -15.88
N ILE A 295 -4.35 3.16 -14.99
CA ILE A 295 -5.75 3.47 -14.72
C ILE A 295 -6.04 3.19 -13.24
N VAL A 296 -6.87 4.02 -12.63
CA VAL A 296 -7.35 3.82 -11.25
C VAL A 296 -8.85 3.66 -11.27
N TYR A 297 -9.35 2.68 -10.54
CA TYR A 297 -10.77 2.41 -10.37
C TYR A 297 -11.17 2.76 -8.95
N ILE A 298 -12.38 3.27 -8.80
CA ILE A 298 -13.01 3.56 -7.51
C ILE A 298 -14.30 2.75 -7.44
N SER A 299 -14.44 2.01 -6.36
CA SER A 299 -15.70 1.43 -5.92
C SER A 299 -16.09 2.02 -4.58
N ARG A 300 -17.39 2.27 -4.36
CA ARG A 300 -17.91 2.80 -3.11
C ARG A 300 -18.45 1.65 -2.26
N ARG A 301 -18.18 1.70 -0.95
CA ARG A 301 -18.76 0.80 0.03
C ARG A 301 -20.23 1.19 0.24
N MET A 302 -21.13 0.22 0.11
CA MET A 302 -22.57 0.43 0.25
C MET A 302 -23.04 0.02 1.65
N GLU A 303 -22.96 -1.28 1.95
CA GLU A 303 -23.29 -1.88 3.24
C GLU A 303 -22.37 -3.09 3.47
N GLY A 304 -21.83 -3.20 4.69
CA GLY A 304 -20.83 -4.23 5.02
C GLY A 304 -19.65 -4.21 4.04
N ASP A 305 -19.32 -5.38 3.49
CA ASP A 305 -18.24 -5.57 2.51
C ASP A 305 -18.71 -5.49 1.05
N THR A 306 -19.91 -4.97 0.79
CA THR A 306 -20.42 -4.81 -0.57
C THR A 306 -19.91 -3.50 -1.17
N PHE A 307 -19.30 -3.61 -2.36
CA PHE A 307 -18.79 -2.47 -3.11
C PHE A 307 -19.47 -2.37 -4.46
N ASP A 308 -19.80 -1.14 -4.87
CA ASP A 308 -20.29 -0.87 -6.21
C ASP A 308 -19.31 -0.02 -7.01
N PHE A 309 -19.07 -0.42 -8.25
CA PHE A 309 -18.17 0.31 -9.14
C PHE A 309 -18.72 1.71 -9.42
N ARG A 310 -17.87 2.73 -9.32
CA ARG A 310 -18.30 4.11 -9.45
C ARG A 310 -17.62 4.87 -10.56
N ALA A 311 -16.29 4.79 -10.62
CA ALA A 311 -15.52 5.63 -11.51
C ALA A 311 -14.22 4.99 -11.95
N THR A 312 -13.79 5.46 -13.12
CA THR A 312 -12.45 5.27 -13.64
C THR A 312 -11.75 6.62 -13.66
N ILE A 313 -10.63 6.73 -12.96
CA ILE A 313 -9.74 7.88 -13.05
C ILE A 313 -8.65 7.57 -14.07
N ASN A 314 -8.50 8.50 -15.02
CA ASN A 314 -7.40 8.52 -15.97
C ASN A 314 -6.49 9.72 -15.67
N PRO A 315 -5.18 9.63 -15.96
CA PRO A 315 -4.28 10.77 -15.84
C PRO A 315 -4.65 11.81 -16.91
N LEU A 316 -5.20 12.94 -16.47
CA LEU A 316 -5.45 14.12 -17.29
C LEU A 316 -4.87 15.34 -16.55
N PRO A 317 -4.14 16.26 -17.23
CA PRO A 317 -3.65 16.13 -18.59
C PRO A 317 -2.64 14.99 -18.72
N ARG A 318 -2.39 14.54 -19.95
CA ARG A 318 -1.52 13.39 -20.21
C ARG A 318 -0.09 13.86 -20.43
N TRP A 319 0.81 13.42 -19.56
CA TRP A 319 2.25 13.68 -19.66
C TRP A 319 3.00 12.47 -20.19
N GLY A 320 2.62 12.05 -21.42
CA GLY A 320 3.21 10.89 -22.10
C GLY A 320 2.29 9.67 -22.23
N ASN A 321 2.77 8.67 -22.98
CA ASN A 321 1.98 7.47 -23.28
C ASN A 321 2.13 6.33 -22.26
N TYR A 322 3.25 6.23 -21.52
CA TYR A 322 3.54 5.11 -20.61
C TYR A 322 3.86 5.58 -19.19
N GLN A 323 2.92 6.27 -18.56
CA GLN A 323 3.17 6.98 -17.30
C GLN A 323 3.07 6.09 -16.05
N ARG A 324 2.52 4.88 -16.19
CA ARG A 324 2.23 3.93 -15.10
C ARG A 324 1.36 4.55 -13.99
N PHE A 325 0.35 5.33 -14.38
CA PHE A 325 -0.55 5.99 -13.44
C PHE A 325 -1.23 4.98 -12.50
N GLY A 326 -1.25 5.30 -11.21
CA GLY A 326 -1.75 4.42 -10.16
C GLY A 326 -0.72 3.40 -9.66
N ALA A 327 0.57 3.55 -9.99
CA ALA A 327 1.62 2.66 -9.47
C ALA A 327 1.74 2.71 -7.94
N TYR A 328 1.50 3.88 -7.36
CA TYR A 328 1.32 4.08 -5.93
C TYR A 328 0.04 4.89 -5.71
N MET A 329 -0.72 4.53 -4.67
CA MET A 329 -1.94 5.24 -4.30
C MET A 329 -2.06 5.34 -2.79
N ARG A 330 -2.57 6.47 -2.31
CA ARG A 330 -2.96 6.67 -0.91
C ARG A 330 -4.20 7.53 -0.82
N VAL A 331 -4.94 7.32 0.25
CA VAL A 331 -6.14 8.08 0.57
C VAL A 331 -5.99 8.83 1.87
N ILE A 332 -6.69 9.97 1.94
CA ILE A 332 -6.90 10.72 3.16
C ILE A 332 -8.40 10.95 3.28
N GLU A 333 -9.02 10.35 4.29
CA GLU A 333 -10.40 10.65 4.62
C GLU A 333 -10.48 11.94 5.45
N LEU A 334 -11.19 12.91 4.89
CA LEU A 334 -11.60 14.13 5.57
C LEU A 334 -13.08 14.01 5.94
N LYS A 335 -13.60 15.00 6.67
CA LYS A 335 -14.96 14.97 7.20
C LYS A 335 -16.04 14.72 6.13
N ASP A 336 -15.95 15.43 5.00
CA ASP A 336 -16.97 15.42 3.95
C ASP A 336 -16.41 15.01 2.57
N THR A 337 -15.10 14.72 2.50
CA THR A 337 -14.40 14.39 1.26
C THR A 337 -13.33 13.32 1.49
N THR A 338 -13.04 12.55 0.45
CA THR A 338 -11.88 11.65 0.41
C THR A 338 -10.88 12.18 -0.61
N GLU A 339 -9.69 12.54 -0.17
CA GLU A 339 -8.60 12.93 -1.05
C GLU A 339 -7.83 11.68 -1.51
N VAL A 340 -7.64 11.54 -2.81
CA VAL A 340 -6.95 10.43 -3.44
C VAL A 340 -5.69 10.94 -4.10
N TYR A 341 -4.55 10.39 -3.70
CA TYR A 341 -3.26 10.65 -4.32
C TYR A 341 -2.89 9.46 -5.18
N ALA A 342 -2.68 9.67 -6.47
CA ALA A 342 -2.29 8.64 -7.42
C ALA A 342 -1.02 9.07 -8.16
N VAL A 343 -0.03 8.20 -8.19
CA VAL A 343 1.29 8.49 -8.77
C VAL A 343 1.39 7.96 -10.19
N ALA A 344 1.95 8.77 -11.08
CA ALA A 344 2.44 8.35 -12.39
C ALA A 344 3.97 8.50 -12.42
N PRO A 345 4.73 7.49 -11.99
CA PRO A 345 6.17 7.62 -11.75
C PRO A 345 6.97 7.81 -13.05
N SER A 346 6.40 7.43 -14.19
CA SER A 346 7.02 7.56 -15.52
C SER A 346 6.39 8.66 -16.37
N ALA A 347 5.53 9.49 -15.77
CA ALA A 347 5.06 10.72 -16.42
C ALA A 347 6.23 11.67 -16.66
N TRP A 348 6.29 12.31 -17.81
CA TRP A 348 7.41 13.18 -18.20
C TRP A 348 6.89 14.50 -18.75
N VAL A 349 7.46 15.59 -18.26
CA VAL A 349 7.17 16.95 -18.70
C VAL A 349 8.45 17.60 -19.18
N HIS A 350 8.46 18.01 -20.44
CA HIS A 350 9.53 18.84 -20.98
C HIS A 350 9.15 20.31 -20.83
N SER A 351 10.07 21.11 -20.31
CA SER A 351 10.06 22.55 -20.62
C SER A 351 10.21 22.73 -22.13
N ASP A 352 9.45 23.63 -22.74
CA ASP A 352 9.57 23.97 -24.16
C ASP A 352 11.03 24.36 -24.50
N THR A 353 11.75 23.43 -25.15
CA THR A 353 13.17 23.55 -25.45
C THR A 353 13.47 24.75 -26.35
N ARG A 354 12.53 25.16 -27.21
CA ARG A 354 12.71 26.34 -28.08
C ARG A 354 12.59 27.64 -27.29
N ARG A 355 11.61 27.72 -26.38
CA ARG A 355 11.47 28.90 -25.50
C ARG A 355 12.61 28.98 -24.49
N ALA A 356 13.04 27.86 -23.93
CA ALA A 356 14.17 27.82 -23.00
C ALA A 356 15.47 28.28 -23.68
N ALA A 357 15.77 27.76 -24.87
CA ALA A 357 16.94 28.18 -25.64
C ALA A 357 16.88 29.67 -26.04
N ALA A 358 15.71 30.19 -26.44
CA ALA A 358 15.52 31.60 -26.76
C ALA A 358 15.65 32.54 -25.54
N ALA A 359 15.35 32.04 -24.34
CA ALA A 359 15.51 32.76 -23.08
C ALA A 359 16.90 32.59 -22.43
N GLY A 360 17.80 31.80 -23.05
CA GLY A 360 19.11 31.47 -22.47
C GLY A 360 19.05 30.59 -21.22
N SER A 361 17.93 29.89 -20.99
CA SER A 361 17.73 28.99 -19.86
C SER A 361 17.92 27.53 -20.28
N GLU A 362 18.41 26.69 -19.37
CA GLU A 362 18.52 25.25 -19.58
C GLU A 362 17.13 24.59 -19.66
N SER A 363 17.00 23.54 -20.48
CA SER A 363 15.78 22.74 -20.52
C SER A 363 15.75 21.76 -19.36
N HIS A 364 14.62 21.66 -18.67
CA HIS A 364 14.40 20.73 -17.58
C HIS A 364 13.41 19.63 -17.98
N GLU A 365 13.70 18.39 -17.60
CA GLU A 365 12.81 17.24 -17.74
C GLU A 365 12.32 16.84 -16.37
N ILE A 366 11.02 16.91 -16.10
CA ILE A 366 10.48 16.45 -14.81
C ILE A 366 9.88 15.08 -15.00
N ILE A 367 10.39 14.08 -14.26
CA ILE A 367 9.91 12.70 -14.30
C ILE A 367 9.16 12.40 -12.99
N GLY A 368 7.93 11.92 -13.11
CA GLY A 368 7.07 11.60 -11.97
C GLY A 368 6.09 12.73 -11.63
N ILE A 369 4.80 12.41 -11.65
CA ILE A 369 3.72 13.35 -11.28
C ILE A 369 2.81 12.67 -10.26
N ILE A 370 2.44 13.42 -9.22
CA ILE A 370 1.38 13.00 -8.29
C ILE A 370 0.11 13.78 -8.60
N TYR A 371 -0.97 13.05 -8.78
CA TYR A 371 -2.30 13.59 -9.03
C TYR A 371 -3.08 13.53 -7.73
N GLN A 372 -3.73 14.63 -7.35
CA GLN A 372 -4.69 14.67 -6.26
C GLN A 372 -6.09 14.83 -6.81
N PHE A 373 -6.98 13.95 -6.40
CA PHE A 373 -8.41 14.02 -6.66
C PHE A 373 -9.15 14.13 -5.33
N SER A 374 -10.30 14.77 -5.34
CA SER A 374 -11.22 14.83 -4.21
C SER A 374 -12.52 14.17 -4.61
N ILE A 375 -12.97 13.24 -3.77
CA ILE A 375 -14.23 12.55 -3.94
C ILE A 375 -15.20 13.07 -2.89
N SER A 376 -16.36 13.56 -3.32
CA SER A 376 -17.46 13.97 -2.44
C SER A 376 -18.77 13.41 -2.98
N GLY A 377 -19.35 12.46 -2.25
CA GLY A 377 -20.56 11.75 -2.67
C GLY A 377 -20.37 11.04 -4.02
N THR A 378 -21.03 11.57 -5.06
CA THR A 378 -20.98 11.06 -6.44
C THR A 378 -20.05 11.85 -7.36
N HIS A 379 -19.29 12.81 -6.84
CA HIS A 379 -18.41 13.64 -7.65
C HIS A 379 -16.94 13.30 -7.36
N CYS A 380 -16.15 13.15 -8.41
CA CYS A 380 -14.70 13.05 -8.30
C CYS A 380 -14.09 14.19 -9.11
N GLU A 381 -13.36 15.08 -8.45
CA GLU A 381 -12.79 16.26 -9.08
C GLU A 381 -11.27 16.27 -8.89
N PRO A 382 -10.49 16.53 -9.94
CA PRO A 382 -9.06 16.74 -9.77
C PRO A 382 -8.80 18.08 -9.06
N LYS A 383 -7.82 18.09 -8.14
CA LYS A 383 -7.48 19.26 -7.30
C LYS A 383 -6.12 19.86 -7.66
N ASN A 384 -5.07 19.05 -7.56
CA ASN A 384 -3.69 19.48 -7.71
C ASN A 384 -2.89 18.47 -8.51
N TYR A 385 -1.89 18.95 -9.24
CA TYR A 385 -0.77 18.13 -9.71
C TYR A 385 0.49 18.54 -8.97
N PHE A 386 1.21 17.58 -8.40
CA PHE A 386 2.47 17.84 -7.72
C PHE A 386 3.65 17.39 -8.56
N PHE A 387 4.63 18.29 -8.64
CA PHE A 387 5.95 18.10 -9.21
C PHE A 387 6.98 18.27 -8.12
N ILE A 388 7.89 17.32 -7.95
CA ILE A 388 8.95 17.45 -6.94
C ILE A 388 10.20 17.95 -7.66
N ASN A 389 10.57 19.19 -7.37
CA ASN A 389 11.78 19.81 -7.87
C ASN A 389 12.88 19.66 -6.81
N SER A 390 13.85 18.80 -7.08
CA SER A 390 14.97 18.56 -6.18
C SER A 390 16.19 19.41 -6.60
N PRO A 391 16.88 20.08 -5.66
CA PRO A 391 17.88 21.12 -5.95
C PRO A 391 19.22 20.64 -6.54
N ILE A 392 19.36 19.36 -6.94
CA ILE A 392 20.60 18.89 -7.55
C ILE A 392 20.59 19.26 -9.04
N THR A 393 21.48 20.19 -9.40
CA THR A 393 21.55 20.89 -10.69
C THR A 393 22.25 20.12 -11.81
N ASP A 394 22.95 19.01 -11.50
CA ASP A 394 23.80 18.33 -12.47
C ASP A 394 23.12 17.07 -13.01
N GLY A 395 22.44 17.23 -14.15
CA GLY A 395 21.89 16.13 -14.95
C GLY A 395 20.38 16.20 -15.18
N VAL A 396 19.90 15.42 -16.16
CA VAL A 396 18.48 15.19 -16.42
C VAL A 396 17.78 14.85 -15.09
N MET A 397 16.76 15.62 -14.72
CA MET A 397 15.97 15.48 -13.49
C MET A 397 15.19 14.14 -13.50
N ASN A 398 15.90 13.05 -13.23
CA ASN A 398 15.38 11.69 -13.12
C ASN A 398 14.81 11.44 -11.70
N SER A 399 13.89 12.29 -11.25
CA SER A 399 13.19 12.17 -9.96
C SER A 399 12.02 11.20 -10.00
N THR A 400 12.28 9.95 -10.43
CA THR A 400 11.27 8.90 -10.37
C THR A 400 10.77 8.73 -8.93
N ILE A 401 9.47 8.88 -8.73
CA ILE A 401 8.82 8.69 -7.42
C ILE A 401 8.95 7.22 -7.03
N SER A 402 9.48 6.94 -5.85
CA SER A 402 9.75 5.57 -5.35
C SER A 402 8.75 5.09 -4.31
N SER A 403 8.07 6.00 -3.62
CA SER A 403 6.98 5.65 -2.70
C SER A 403 6.04 6.82 -2.46
N LEU A 404 4.83 6.52 -1.99
CA LEU A 404 3.82 7.46 -1.52
C LEU A 404 3.25 6.93 -0.20
N ILE A 405 3.19 7.77 0.83
CA ILE A 405 2.63 7.40 2.13
C ILE A 405 1.86 8.56 2.76
N THR A 406 0.90 8.25 3.61
CA THR A 406 0.09 9.25 4.33
C THR A 406 0.25 9.12 5.84
N ILE A 407 0.13 10.25 6.55
CA ILE A 407 0.03 10.33 8.01
C ILE A 407 -1.03 11.36 8.32
N SER A 408 -2.13 10.93 8.95
CA SER A 408 -3.26 11.82 9.24
C SER A 408 -3.72 12.51 7.95
N ASP A 409 -3.63 13.85 7.88
CA ASP A 409 -4.05 14.70 6.77
C ASP A 409 -2.91 15.07 5.82
N ARG A 410 -1.78 14.35 5.86
CA ARG A 410 -0.57 14.68 5.09
C ARG A 410 -0.14 13.52 4.22
N ALA A 411 0.25 13.82 2.98
CA ALA A 411 0.91 12.89 2.08
C ALA A 411 2.40 13.23 1.92
N TYR A 412 3.22 12.18 1.84
CA TYR A 412 4.67 12.24 1.69
C TYR A 412 5.13 11.32 0.57
N VAL A 413 6.21 11.70 -0.09
CA VAL A 413 6.80 10.97 -1.21
C VAL A 413 8.31 10.89 -1.07
N THR A 414 8.87 9.78 -1.56
CA THR A 414 10.30 9.62 -1.77
C THR A 414 10.61 9.55 -3.25
N LEU A 415 11.86 9.86 -3.58
CA LEU A 415 12.37 9.77 -4.94
C LEU A 415 13.48 8.71 -4.99
N THR A 416 13.58 7.97 -6.10
CA THR A 416 14.56 6.89 -6.29
C THR A 416 16.01 7.36 -6.14
N ASN A 417 16.30 8.60 -6.53
CA ASN A 417 17.66 9.12 -6.62
C ASN A 417 17.96 10.27 -5.64
N TYR A 418 17.03 10.60 -4.75
CA TYR A 418 17.17 11.77 -3.88
C TYR A 418 16.92 11.41 -2.42
N GLN A 419 17.65 12.10 -1.55
CA GLN A 419 17.48 12.01 -0.11
C GLN A 419 16.16 12.64 0.35
N GLY A 420 15.72 12.20 1.52
CA GLY A 420 14.63 12.79 2.26
C GLY A 420 13.25 12.37 1.80
N LEU A 421 12.26 12.80 2.57
CA LEU A 421 10.84 12.70 2.24
C LEU A 421 10.28 14.10 2.05
N TYR A 422 9.49 14.26 1.00
CA TYR A 422 8.87 15.52 0.59
C TYR A 422 7.39 15.45 0.93
N ARG A 423 6.89 16.40 1.71
CA ARG A 423 5.46 16.54 1.92
C ARG A 423 4.83 17.08 0.64
N LEU A 424 3.65 16.58 0.26
CA LEU A 424 2.89 17.14 -0.85
C LEU A 424 2.18 18.42 -0.41
N ASN A 425 2.91 19.53 -0.46
CA ASN A 425 2.42 20.89 -0.25
C ASN A 425 2.90 21.80 -1.39
N CYS A 426 2.11 22.81 -1.73
CA CYS A 426 2.47 23.74 -2.82
C CYS A 426 3.45 24.80 -2.29
N ASP A 427 4.75 24.58 -2.46
CA ASP A 427 5.77 25.60 -2.16
C ASP A 427 5.74 26.70 -3.22
N GLN A 428 5.52 26.32 -4.48
CA GLN A 428 5.18 27.23 -5.58
C GLN A 428 3.91 26.75 -6.27
N LYS A 429 3.12 27.70 -6.79
CA LYS A 429 1.82 27.44 -7.39
C LYS A 429 1.67 28.18 -8.71
N THR A 430 1.32 27.43 -9.75
CA THR A 430 0.97 27.96 -11.07
C THR A 430 -0.40 27.41 -11.46
N GLN A 431 -1.26 28.22 -12.07
CA GLN A 431 -2.54 27.74 -12.58
C GLN A 431 -2.42 27.36 -14.05
N ILE A 432 -2.97 26.21 -14.42
CA ILE A 432 -3.06 25.75 -15.80
C ILE A 432 -4.53 25.63 -16.21
N HIS A 433 -4.83 25.97 -17.46
CA HIS A 433 -6.14 25.70 -18.04
C HIS A 433 -6.21 24.24 -18.51
N LEU A 434 -7.34 23.57 -18.26
CA LEU A 434 -7.56 22.15 -18.61
C LEU A 434 -8.14 21.96 -19.99
#